data_AF-A0A6P0KDC0-F1
#
_entry.id   AF-A0A6P0KDC0-F1
#
_cell.length_a   1.000
_cell.length_b   1.000
_cell.length_c   1.000
_cell.angle_alpha   90.00
_cell.angle_beta   90.00
_cell.angle_gamma   90.00
#
_symmetry.space_group_name_H-M   'P 1'
#
loop_
_entity.id
_entity.type
_entity.pdbx_description
1 polymer ?
#
loop_
_entity_poly.entity_id
_entity_poly.type
_entity_poly.pdbx_seq_one_letter_code
_entity_poly.pdbx_strand_id
1 'polypeptide(L)'
;MVTQVNSSGTGNAGNLKIETGELIIRGGAQISSGTFGNGNGGNLTIHAEESVVLKDVSTNGRLNILATQVNSLGTGNAGDLTIETARLILQDGAFVSSATFGKGNGGNLHIRATESVELMGLNSFGFGSQLVTGIRPQAIGDAGNISIETGQLLLNDGAGIV
;
A
#
# COMPACT_ATOMS: atom_id res chain seq x y z
N MET A 1 -10.81 0.16 -6.47
CA MET A 1 -11.85 -0.28 -5.50
C MET A 1 -11.51 0.39 -4.17
N VAL A 2 -12.46 1.05 -3.53
CA VAL A 2 -12.16 1.86 -2.34
C VAL A 2 -13.22 1.62 -1.28
N THR A 3 -12.80 1.28 -0.07
CA THR A 3 -13.63 1.18 1.14
C THR A 3 -13.13 2.22 2.12
N GLN A 4 -13.88 3.31 2.31
CA GLN A 4 -13.41 4.45 3.10
C GLN A 4 -14.50 5.06 3.99
N VAL A 5 -14.07 5.62 5.11
CA VAL A 5 -14.90 6.46 5.98
C VAL A 5 -14.52 7.93 5.75
N ASN A 6 -15.52 8.79 5.55
CA ASN A 6 -15.33 10.22 5.27
C ASN A 6 -14.88 11.00 6.53
N SER A 7 -14.39 12.22 6.34
CA SER A 7 -13.76 13.06 7.37
C SER A 7 -14.61 13.40 8.60
N SER A 8 -15.93 13.25 8.54
CA SER A 8 -16.86 13.40 9.67
C SER A 8 -17.35 12.06 10.25
N GLY A 9 -16.95 10.94 9.67
CA GLY A 9 -17.33 9.60 10.12
C GLY A 9 -16.52 9.15 11.32
N THR A 10 -17.18 8.43 12.22
CA THR A 10 -16.58 7.89 13.46
C THR A 10 -16.44 6.36 13.44
N GLY A 11 -16.62 5.74 12.26
CA GLY A 11 -16.56 4.29 12.07
C GLY A 11 -15.19 3.82 11.59
N ASN A 12 -14.90 2.54 11.82
CA ASN A 12 -13.74 1.88 11.21
C ASN A 12 -13.98 1.66 9.71
N ALA A 13 -12.92 1.74 8.91
CA ALA A 13 -13.00 1.37 7.51
C ALA A 13 -13.21 -0.15 7.35
N GLY A 14 -13.94 -0.55 6.30
CA GLY A 14 -14.24 -1.95 6.05
C GLY A 14 -13.05 -2.69 5.46
N ASN A 15 -12.85 -3.96 5.85
CA ASN A 15 -11.78 -4.79 5.31
C ASN A 15 -12.03 -5.11 3.82
N LEU A 16 -10.95 -5.28 3.07
CA LEU A 16 -10.99 -5.68 1.68
C LEU A 16 -10.21 -6.98 1.47
N LYS A 17 -10.84 -7.95 0.83
CA LYS A 17 -10.22 -9.20 0.38
C LYS A 17 -10.30 -9.28 -1.14
N ILE A 18 -9.18 -9.56 -1.79
CA ILE A 18 -9.10 -9.80 -3.24
C ILE A 18 -8.52 -11.20 -3.44
N GLU A 19 -9.24 -12.04 -4.18
CA GLU A 19 -8.81 -13.37 -4.61
C GLU A 19 -8.86 -13.41 -6.14
N THR A 20 -7.74 -13.72 -6.78
CA THR A 20 -7.63 -13.74 -8.25
C THR A 20 -6.43 -14.60 -8.68
N GLY A 21 -6.30 -14.88 -9.97
CA GLY A 21 -5.03 -15.38 -10.53
C GLY A 21 -4.03 -14.23 -10.68
N GLU A 22 -4.44 -13.16 -11.36
CA GLU A 22 -3.64 -11.97 -11.60
C GLU A 22 -4.37 -10.72 -11.10
N LEU A 23 -3.65 -9.82 -10.40
CA LEU A 23 -4.12 -8.49 -10.05
C LEU A 23 -3.24 -7.43 -10.72
N ILE A 24 -3.82 -6.66 -11.66
CA ILE A 24 -3.14 -5.54 -12.31
C ILE A 24 -3.74 -4.21 -11.87
N ILE A 25 -2.91 -3.31 -11.35
CA ILE A 25 -3.25 -1.94 -10.98
C ILE A 25 -2.45 -1.00 -11.89
N ARG A 26 -3.16 -0.18 -12.67
CA ARG A 26 -2.55 0.68 -13.68
C ARG A 26 -3.29 1.99 -13.90
N GLY A 27 -2.64 2.95 -14.54
CA GLY A 27 -3.27 4.21 -14.97
C GLY A 27 -3.64 5.14 -13.81
N GLY A 28 -2.91 5.07 -12.69
CA GLY A 28 -3.20 5.84 -11.48
C GLY A 28 -4.36 5.27 -10.67
N ALA A 29 -4.60 3.96 -10.77
CA ALA A 29 -5.65 3.28 -10.02
C ALA A 29 -5.28 3.17 -8.53
N GLN A 30 -6.31 3.25 -7.68
CA GLN A 30 -6.17 3.11 -6.24
C GLN A 30 -7.04 1.98 -5.70
N ILE A 31 -6.42 1.12 -4.88
CA ILE A 31 -7.08 0.16 -4.00
C ILE A 31 -6.79 0.58 -2.56
N SER A 32 -7.84 0.85 -1.78
CA SER A 32 -7.61 1.32 -0.42
C SER A 32 -8.71 0.93 0.56
N SER A 33 -8.28 0.55 1.77
CA SER A 33 -9.11 0.38 2.96
C SER A 33 -8.64 1.31 4.08
N GLY A 34 -9.05 2.58 4.00
CA GLY A 34 -8.55 3.65 4.87
C GLY A 34 -9.66 4.52 5.44
N THR A 35 -9.31 5.43 6.35
CA THR A 35 -10.28 6.37 6.95
C THR A 35 -9.76 7.80 6.92
N PHE A 36 -10.66 8.74 6.66
CA PHE A 36 -10.41 10.18 6.76
C PHE A 36 -10.92 10.77 8.07
N GLY A 37 -11.69 10.00 8.85
CA GLY A 37 -12.32 10.42 10.10
C GLY A 37 -11.75 9.72 11.34
N ASN A 38 -12.52 9.68 12.42
CA ASN A 38 -12.12 9.00 13.64
C ASN A 38 -12.49 7.50 13.54
N GLY A 39 -11.51 6.62 13.65
CA GLY A 39 -11.67 5.17 13.48
C GLY A 39 -10.39 4.55 12.95
N ASN A 40 -10.30 3.23 13.03
CA ASN A 40 -9.17 2.50 12.46
C ASN A 40 -9.33 2.35 10.93
N GLY A 41 -8.21 2.32 10.21
CA GLY A 41 -8.16 1.79 8.86
C GLY A 41 -8.55 0.31 8.85
N GLY A 42 -9.06 -0.16 7.71
CA GLY A 42 -9.39 -1.57 7.54
C GLY A 42 -8.21 -2.33 6.98
N ASN A 43 -8.24 -3.65 7.11
CA ASN A 43 -7.20 -4.51 6.58
C ASN A 43 -7.42 -4.76 5.09
N LEU A 44 -6.34 -4.94 4.34
CA LEU A 44 -6.35 -5.34 2.95
C LEU A 44 -5.58 -6.66 2.79
N THR A 45 -6.27 -7.69 2.35
CA THR A 45 -5.67 -8.99 2.00
C THR A 45 -5.81 -9.22 0.51
N ILE A 46 -4.70 -9.48 -0.15
CA ILE A 46 -4.63 -9.82 -1.56
C ILE A 46 -4.01 -11.19 -1.67
N HIS A 47 -4.75 -12.10 -2.29
CA HIS A 47 -4.29 -13.42 -2.68
C HIS A 47 -4.38 -13.50 -4.20
N ALA A 48 -3.23 -13.50 -4.88
CA ALA A 48 -3.14 -13.60 -6.33
C ALA A 48 -2.24 -14.77 -6.71
N GLU A 49 -2.78 -15.85 -7.27
CA GLU A 49 -2.03 -17.09 -7.51
C GLU A 49 -0.77 -16.86 -8.36
N GLU A 50 -0.86 -15.99 -9.38
CA GLU A 50 0.21 -15.78 -10.35
C GLU A 50 0.97 -14.48 -10.10
N SER A 51 0.29 -13.34 -9.99
CA SER A 51 0.98 -12.07 -9.75
C SER A 51 0.12 -10.93 -9.25
N VAL A 52 0.78 -10.00 -8.57
CA VAL A 52 0.30 -8.65 -8.29
C VAL A 52 1.23 -7.66 -9.00
N VAL A 53 0.67 -6.85 -9.90
CA VAL A 53 1.44 -5.92 -10.73
C VAL A 53 0.88 -4.50 -10.62
N LEU A 54 1.69 -3.57 -10.13
CA LEU A 54 1.41 -2.14 -10.19
C LEU A 54 2.32 -1.51 -11.26
N LYS A 55 1.75 -1.05 -12.38
CA LYS A 55 2.52 -0.55 -13.54
C LYS A 55 1.80 0.55 -14.31
N ASP A 56 2.46 1.19 -15.27
CA ASP A 56 1.86 2.23 -16.11
C ASP A 56 1.29 3.38 -15.26
N VAL A 57 2.12 3.97 -14.39
CA VAL A 57 1.73 5.14 -13.58
C VAL A 57 1.28 6.28 -14.51
N SER A 58 0.19 6.96 -14.15
CA SER A 58 -0.46 7.91 -15.05
C SER A 58 0.44 9.09 -15.38
N THR A 59 0.45 9.52 -16.65
CA THR A 59 1.23 10.67 -17.14
C THR A 59 0.82 12.01 -16.52
N ASN A 60 -0.35 12.06 -15.86
CA ASN A 60 -0.79 13.21 -15.08
C ASN A 60 -0.21 13.23 -13.65
N GLY A 61 0.71 12.31 -13.34
CA GLY A 61 1.36 12.22 -12.05
C GLY A 61 0.61 11.41 -10.98
N ARG A 62 -0.54 10.80 -11.31
CA ARG A 62 -1.26 9.92 -10.38
C ARG A 62 -0.55 8.59 -10.23
N LEU A 63 -0.13 8.30 -9.00
CA LEU A 63 0.48 7.04 -8.60
C LEU A 63 -0.55 5.90 -8.62
N ASN A 64 -0.08 4.69 -8.94
CA ASN A 64 -0.81 3.47 -8.61
C ASN A 64 -0.63 3.20 -7.12
N ILE A 65 -1.73 3.10 -6.38
CA ILE A 65 -1.72 3.03 -4.92
C ILE A 65 -2.44 1.79 -4.44
N LEU A 66 -1.82 1.09 -3.50
CA LEU A 66 -2.42 -0.01 -2.75
C LEU A 66 -2.19 0.28 -1.26
N ALA A 67 -3.26 0.60 -0.52
CA ALA A 67 -3.06 1.18 0.82
C ALA A 67 -4.14 0.96 1.88
N THR A 68 -3.70 0.78 3.13
CA THR A 68 -4.53 0.71 4.34
C THR A 68 -4.19 1.89 5.24
N GLN A 69 -4.67 3.08 4.91
CA GLN A 69 -4.17 4.33 5.50
C GLN A 69 -5.19 5.07 6.36
N VAL A 70 -4.71 5.74 7.41
CA VAL A 70 -5.44 6.80 8.12
C VAL A 70 -4.96 8.15 7.60
N ASN A 71 -5.88 8.99 7.10
CA ASN A 71 -5.51 10.28 6.51
C ASN A 71 -5.17 11.33 7.58
N SER A 72 -4.63 12.49 7.18
CA SER A 72 -4.04 13.49 8.09
C SER A 72 -5.00 14.13 9.08
N LEU A 73 -6.30 14.10 8.79
CA LEU A 73 -7.36 14.60 9.68
C LEU A 73 -7.98 13.48 10.54
N GLY A 74 -7.64 12.22 10.28
CA GLY A 74 -8.18 11.06 10.99
C GLY A 74 -7.42 10.74 12.27
N THR A 75 -8.12 10.06 13.18
CA THR A 75 -7.51 9.47 14.38
C THR A 75 -7.84 7.99 14.45
N GLY A 76 -6.85 7.15 14.73
CA GLY A 76 -6.95 5.69 14.72
C GLY A 76 -5.73 5.03 14.09
N ASN A 77 -5.61 3.71 14.24
CA ASN A 77 -4.50 2.96 13.68
C ASN A 77 -4.77 2.61 12.22
N ALA A 78 -3.72 2.66 11.38
CA ALA A 78 -3.78 2.10 10.04
C ALA A 78 -3.96 0.58 10.10
N GLY A 79 -4.63 0.03 9.08
CA GLY A 79 -4.85 -1.41 8.98
C GLY A 79 -3.64 -2.13 8.42
N ASP A 80 -3.58 -3.44 8.62
CA ASP A 80 -2.52 -4.28 8.06
C ASP A 80 -2.78 -4.57 6.58
N LEU A 81 -1.70 -4.72 5.83
CA LEU A 81 -1.72 -5.06 4.42
C LEU A 81 -0.99 -6.38 4.21
N THR A 82 -1.68 -7.36 3.62
CA THR A 82 -1.11 -8.67 3.30
C THR A 82 -1.20 -8.93 1.81
N ILE A 83 -0.08 -9.28 1.19
CA ILE A 83 0.01 -9.69 -0.21
C ILE A 83 0.62 -11.09 -0.26
N GLU A 84 -0.15 -12.05 -0.77
CA GLU A 84 0.29 -13.40 -1.07
C GLU A 84 0.21 -13.64 -2.57
N THR A 85 1.34 -13.97 -3.19
CA THR A 85 1.40 -14.18 -4.63
C THR A 85 2.60 -15.00 -5.06
N ALA A 86 2.70 -15.40 -6.34
CA ALA A 86 3.97 -15.89 -6.86
C ALA A 86 4.94 -14.73 -7.13
N ARG A 87 4.47 -13.66 -7.79
CA ARG A 87 5.30 -12.48 -8.12
C ARG A 87 4.63 -11.17 -7.74
N LEU A 88 5.33 -10.33 -6.99
CA LEU A 88 4.95 -8.94 -6.73
C LEU A 88 5.85 -8.00 -7.54
N ILE A 89 5.25 -7.22 -8.43
CA ILE A 89 5.97 -6.32 -9.34
C ILE A 89 5.46 -4.90 -9.17
N LEU A 90 6.34 -3.99 -8.73
CA LEU A 90 6.09 -2.56 -8.60
C LEU A 90 6.96 -1.79 -9.60
N GLN A 91 6.30 -1.09 -10.52
CA GLN A 91 6.92 -0.35 -11.60
C GLN A 91 6.56 1.14 -11.57
N ASP A 92 7.43 1.95 -12.17
CA ASP A 92 7.18 3.36 -12.51
C ASP A 92 6.79 4.24 -11.31
N GLY A 93 7.35 3.99 -10.13
CA GLY A 93 7.02 4.74 -8.91
C GLY A 93 5.71 4.33 -8.25
N ALA A 94 5.30 3.06 -8.42
CA ALA A 94 4.17 2.48 -7.71
C ALA A 94 4.34 2.53 -6.19
N PHE A 95 3.22 2.67 -5.47
CA PHE A 95 3.23 2.94 -4.03
C PHE A 95 2.32 1.97 -3.26
N VAL A 96 2.90 1.16 -2.39
CA VAL A 96 2.18 0.27 -1.48
C VAL A 96 2.39 0.75 -0.05
N SER A 97 1.31 0.94 0.71
CA SER A 97 1.44 1.54 2.04
C SER A 97 0.39 1.15 3.07
N SER A 98 0.85 0.87 4.29
CA SER A 98 0.02 0.76 5.50
C SER A 98 0.32 1.92 6.48
N ALA A 99 0.77 3.06 5.95
CA ALA A 99 1.13 4.24 6.74
C ALA A 99 -0.09 4.95 7.35
N THR A 100 0.16 5.68 8.43
CA THR A 100 -0.76 6.69 8.96
C THR A 100 -0.21 8.10 8.74
N PHE A 101 -1.10 9.00 8.34
CA PHE A 101 -0.82 10.40 8.09
C PHE A 101 -1.39 11.30 9.22
N GLY A 102 -2.19 10.72 10.12
CA GLY A 102 -2.86 11.40 11.23
C GLY A 102 -2.36 10.94 12.60
N LYS A 103 -3.24 10.85 13.60
CA LYS A 103 -2.90 10.36 14.94
C LYS A 103 -3.26 8.88 15.11
N GLY A 104 -2.28 8.04 15.41
CA GLY A 104 -2.38 6.60 15.60
C GLY A 104 -1.15 5.90 15.05
N ASN A 105 -1.09 4.57 15.19
CA ASN A 105 0.04 3.78 14.71
C ASN A 105 -0.12 3.39 13.23
N GLY A 106 1.00 3.25 12.52
CA GLY A 106 1.06 2.60 11.21
C GLY A 106 0.68 1.12 11.31
N GLY A 107 0.11 0.57 10.24
CA GLY A 107 -0.14 -0.86 10.10
C GLY A 107 1.08 -1.59 9.57
N ASN A 108 1.08 -2.91 9.67
CA ASN A 108 2.14 -3.75 9.14
C ASN A 108 1.89 -4.11 7.68
N LEU A 109 2.97 -4.30 6.94
CA LEU A 109 2.96 -4.81 5.57
C LEU A 109 3.61 -6.19 5.55
N HIS A 110 2.83 -7.20 5.21
CA HIS A 110 3.27 -8.58 5.05
C HIS A 110 3.22 -8.97 3.59
N ILE A 111 4.36 -9.35 3.02
CA ILE A 111 4.48 -9.81 1.63
C ILE A 111 5.04 -11.22 1.67
N ARG A 112 4.30 -12.16 1.06
CA ARG A 112 4.74 -13.52 0.78
C ARG A 112 4.68 -13.72 -0.72
N ALA A 113 5.84 -13.70 -1.37
CA ALA A 113 5.97 -13.97 -2.79
C ALA A 113 6.73 -15.29 -2.98
N THR A 114 6.15 -16.32 -3.60
CA THR A 114 6.87 -17.60 -3.72
C THR A 114 8.04 -17.54 -4.69
N GLU A 115 8.01 -16.62 -5.66
CA GLU A 115 9.05 -16.45 -6.67
C GLU A 115 9.84 -15.15 -6.45
N SER A 116 9.22 -13.98 -6.64
CA SER A 116 9.94 -12.70 -6.65
C SER A 116 9.14 -11.53 -6.08
N VAL A 117 9.90 -10.57 -5.52
CA VAL A 117 9.45 -9.21 -5.23
C VAL A 117 10.37 -8.26 -5.99
N GLU A 118 9.80 -7.49 -6.91
CA GLU A 118 10.53 -6.63 -7.85
C GLU A 118 10.03 -5.20 -7.72
N LEU A 119 10.90 -4.29 -7.28
CA LEU A 119 10.62 -2.87 -7.20
C LEU A 119 11.58 -2.14 -8.15
N MET A 120 11.02 -1.48 -9.17
CA MET A 120 11.81 -0.86 -10.21
C MET A 120 11.13 0.37 -10.81
N GLY A 121 11.88 1.12 -11.61
CA GLY A 121 11.39 2.29 -12.33
C GLY A 121 11.16 3.52 -11.45
N LEU A 122 11.16 4.67 -12.12
CA LEU A 122 10.87 5.98 -11.57
C LEU A 122 9.58 6.51 -12.20
N ASN A 123 8.76 7.21 -11.42
CA ASN A 123 7.68 8.00 -12.01
C ASN A 123 8.22 9.28 -12.69
N SER A 124 7.33 10.04 -13.33
CA SER A 124 7.66 11.30 -14.02
C SER A 124 8.26 12.39 -13.14
N PHE A 125 8.24 12.23 -11.81
CA PHE A 125 8.84 13.16 -10.85
C PHE A 125 10.16 12.63 -10.25
N GLY A 126 10.65 11.48 -10.73
CA GLY A 126 11.89 10.87 -10.24
C GLY A 126 11.75 10.14 -8.91
N PHE A 127 10.53 9.76 -8.49
CA PHE A 127 10.34 8.90 -7.32
C PHE A 127 10.29 7.43 -7.76
N GLY A 128 11.10 6.60 -7.10
CA GLY A 128 11.11 5.15 -7.29
C GLY A 128 9.90 4.47 -6.66
N SER A 129 9.69 3.20 -7.01
CA SER A 129 8.64 2.35 -6.42
C SER A 129 8.90 2.09 -4.94
N GLN A 130 7.85 2.14 -4.09
CA GLN A 130 8.02 2.07 -2.64
C GLN A 130 7.02 1.15 -1.91
N LEU A 131 7.54 0.49 -0.87
CA LEU A 131 6.79 -0.14 0.22
C LEU A 131 6.95 0.69 1.50
N VAL A 132 5.84 1.11 2.13
CA VAL A 132 5.90 2.06 3.26
C VAL A 132 4.94 1.73 4.41
N THR A 133 5.45 1.58 5.63
CA THR A 133 4.65 1.42 6.87
C THR A 133 4.78 2.61 7.84
N GLY A 134 5.60 3.60 7.48
CA GLY A 134 5.99 4.73 8.34
C GLY A 134 4.93 5.79 8.60
N ILE A 135 5.24 6.68 9.55
CA ILE A 135 4.44 7.88 9.87
C ILE A 135 4.94 9.08 9.06
N ARG A 136 4.04 9.83 8.41
CA ARG A 136 4.42 11.05 7.69
C ARG A 136 4.71 12.22 8.64
N PRO A 137 5.44 13.26 8.21
CA PRO A 137 5.66 14.45 9.03
C PRO A 137 4.33 15.00 9.53
N GLN A 138 4.20 15.20 10.85
CA GLN A 138 3.00 15.61 11.60
C GLN A 138 2.07 14.48 12.09
N ALA A 139 2.29 13.23 11.68
CA ALA A 139 1.59 12.09 12.28
C ALA A 139 2.12 11.80 13.69
N ILE A 140 1.25 11.29 14.56
CA ILE A 140 1.56 10.98 15.97
C ILE A 140 1.27 9.51 16.24
N GLY A 141 2.30 8.70 16.40
CA GLY A 141 2.23 7.27 16.71
C GLY A 141 3.47 6.54 16.22
N ASP A 142 3.49 5.22 16.36
CA ASP A 142 4.62 4.38 15.95
C ASP A 142 4.41 3.84 14.53
N ALA A 143 5.51 3.65 13.79
CA ALA A 143 5.48 2.99 12.48
C ALA A 143 5.23 1.47 12.64
N GLY A 144 4.59 0.87 11.64
CA GLY A 144 4.46 -0.58 11.56
C GLY A 144 5.70 -1.25 10.97
N ASN A 145 5.71 -2.58 10.92
CA ASN A 145 6.81 -3.36 10.34
C ASN A 145 6.52 -3.78 8.90
N ILE A 146 7.58 -3.91 8.09
CA ILE A 146 7.54 -4.57 6.79
C ILE A 146 8.19 -5.95 6.93
N SER A 147 7.45 -7.01 6.57
CA SER A 147 7.96 -8.37 6.44
C SER A 147 7.84 -8.84 5.00
N ILE A 148 8.94 -9.33 4.43
CA ILE A 148 9.00 -9.85 3.06
C ILE A 148 9.60 -11.25 3.10
N GLU A 149 8.79 -12.23 2.72
CA GLU A 149 9.21 -13.60 2.47
C GLU A 149 9.19 -13.84 0.97
N THR A 150 10.37 -14.00 0.37
CA THR A 150 10.50 -14.18 -1.07
C THR A 150 11.69 -15.04 -1.47
N GLY A 151 11.58 -15.73 -2.61
CA GLY A 151 12.71 -16.42 -3.23
C GLY A 151 13.75 -15.43 -3.78
N GLN A 152 13.29 -14.28 -4.25
CA GLN A 152 14.14 -13.21 -4.76
C GLN A 152 13.57 -11.82 -4.41
N LEU A 153 14.45 -10.92 -3.99
CA LEU A 153 14.13 -9.51 -3.78
C LEU A 153 15.02 -8.65 -4.69
N LEU A 154 14.41 -7.86 -5.57
CA LEU A 154 15.08 -6.96 -6.50
C LEU A 154 14.62 -5.52 -6.27
N LEU A 155 15.58 -4.61 -6.06
CA LEU A 155 15.33 -3.16 -5.94
C LEU A 155 16.24 -2.43 -6.94
N ASN A 156 15.63 -1.69 -7.86
CA ASN A 156 16.32 -0.89 -8.87
C ASN A 156 15.81 0.55 -8.88
N ASP A 157 16.54 1.44 -9.55
CA ASP A 157 16.08 2.79 -9.91
C ASP A 157 15.53 3.61 -8.73
N GLY A 158 16.21 3.57 -7.58
CA GLY A 158 15.78 4.33 -6.40
C GLY A 158 14.55 3.76 -5.68
N ALA A 159 14.18 2.50 -5.97
CA ALA A 159 13.19 1.77 -5.19
C ALA A 159 13.54 1.71 -3.70
N GLY A 160 12.50 1.69 -2.85
CA GLY A 160 12.67 1.76 -1.39
C GLY A 160 11.69 0.89 -0.61
N ILE A 161 12.17 0.44 0.56
CA ILE A 161 11.40 -0.22 1.61
C ILE A 161 11.66 0.60 2.87
N VAL A 162 10.64 1.30 3.38
CA VAL A 162 10.80 2.37 4.38
C VAL A 162 9.76 2.32 5.50
#